data_AF-A0A4U6XS21-F1
#
_entry.id   AF-A0A4U6XS21-F1
#
_cell.length_a   1.000
_cell.length_b   1.000
_cell.length_c   1.000
_cell.angle_alpha   90.00
_cell.angle_beta   90.00
_cell.angle_gamma   90.00
#
_symmetry.space_group_name_H-M   'P 1'
#
loop_
_entity.id
_entity.type
_entity.pdbx_description
1 polymer ?
#
loop_
_entity_poly.entity_id
_entity_poly.type
_entity_poly.pdbx_seq_one_letter_code
_entity_poly.pdbx_strand_id
1 'polypeptide(L)'
;MAIPQKSSYYDRNLRQGPALLRARKPYLAKNLAVGAGLWCFVGAVYWYTIKAVGQDEFEDVKVPDTPTQQAKSSPTQQTKSSPTQQAKSS
;
A
#
# COMPACT_ATOMS: atom_id res chain seq x y z
N MET A 1 43.63 -18.90 51.43
CA MET A 1 42.44 -18.03 51.35
C MET A 1 42.01 -17.99 49.88
N ALA A 2 40.94 -18.67 49.51
CA ALA A 2 40.50 -18.74 48.11
C ALA A 2 39.63 -17.51 47.80
N ILE A 3 40.01 -16.74 46.78
CA ILE A 3 39.26 -15.55 46.34
C ILE A 3 38.05 -16.04 45.51
N PRO A 4 36.80 -15.71 45.89
CA PRO A 4 35.63 -16.12 45.11
C PRO A 4 35.70 -15.49 43.72
N GLN A 5 35.64 -16.32 42.69
CA GLN A 5 35.56 -15.87 41.30
C GLN A 5 34.26 -15.06 41.14
N LYS A 6 34.35 -13.79 40.74
CA LYS A 6 33.17 -12.95 40.51
C LYS A 6 32.30 -13.58 39.43
N SER A 7 31.03 -13.85 39.75
CA SER A 7 30.02 -14.21 38.75
C SER A 7 29.79 -13.00 37.84
N SER A 8 30.40 -13.02 36.66
CA SER A 8 30.15 -12.03 35.63
C SER A 8 28.81 -12.30 34.95
N TYR A 9 28.15 -11.24 34.49
CA TYR A 9 26.88 -11.27 33.76
C TYR A 9 27.01 -11.99 32.39
N TYR A 10 28.24 -12.05 31.88
CA TYR A 10 28.63 -12.74 30.67
C TYR A 10 29.47 -13.97 31.00
N ASP A 11 29.27 -15.04 30.25
CA ASP A 11 30.11 -16.22 30.26
C ASP A 11 31.51 -15.89 29.68
N ARG A 12 32.50 -16.77 29.87
CA ARG A 12 33.87 -16.64 29.35
C ARG A 12 33.92 -16.42 27.83
N ASN A 13 32.88 -16.89 27.12
CA ASN A 13 32.71 -16.74 25.67
C ASN A 13 31.83 -15.54 25.28
N LEU A 14 31.64 -14.56 26.17
CA LEU A 14 30.75 -13.40 25.99
C LEU A 14 29.27 -13.76 25.75
N ARG A 15 28.90 -15.02 26.04
CA ARG A 15 27.52 -15.49 25.92
C ARG A 15 26.73 -14.98 27.12
N GLN A 16 25.44 -14.75 26.90
CA GLN A 16 24.52 -14.39 27.96
C GLN A 16 24.45 -15.51 28.99
N GLY A 17 24.75 -15.21 30.26
CA GLY A 17 24.68 -16.18 31.33
C GLY A 17 23.26 -16.72 31.56
N PRO A 18 23.09 -17.90 32.18
CA PRO A 18 21.79 -18.53 32.39
C PRO A 18 20.83 -17.69 33.25
N ALA A 19 21.36 -16.88 34.18
CA ALA A 19 20.58 -15.93 34.98
C ALA A 19 19.92 -14.84 34.12
N LEU A 20 20.68 -14.32 33.15
CA LEU A 20 20.25 -13.26 32.25
C LEU A 20 19.21 -13.75 31.23
N LEU A 21 19.38 -14.97 30.71
CA LEU A 21 18.41 -15.56 29.79
C LEU A 21 17.03 -15.67 30.45
N ARG A 22 16.96 -16.14 31.70
CA ARG A 22 15.70 -16.23 32.47
C ARG A 22 15.06 -14.86 32.68
N ALA A 23 15.85 -13.84 33.01
CA ALA A 23 15.35 -12.48 33.19
C ALA A 23 14.75 -11.89 31.90
N ARG A 24 15.23 -12.32 30.71
CA ARG A 24 14.73 -11.82 29.41
C ARG A 24 13.57 -12.62 28.81
N LYS A 25 13.37 -13.88 29.24
CA LYS A 25 12.24 -14.72 28.81
C LYS A 25 10.88 -13.98 28.77
N PRO A 26 10.47 -13.22 29.80
CA PRO A 26 9.16 -12.57 29.78
C PRO A 26 9.05 -11.42 28.78
N TYR A 27 10.16 -10.76 28.45
CA TYR A 27 10.16 -9.60 27.53
C TYR A 27 10.28 -10.03 26.07
N LEU A 28 10.87 -11.20 25.79
CA LEU A 28 10.98 -11.69 24.42
C LEU A 28 9.60 -11.91 23.79
N ALA A 29 8.68 -12.55 24.51
CA ALA A 29 7.32 -12.81 24.00
C ALA A 29 6.52 -11.52 23.81
N LYS A 30 6.58 -10.59 24.78
CA LYS A 30 5.87 -9.31 24.72
C LYS A 30 6.39 -8.41 23.61
N ASN A 31 7.71 -8.29 23.47
CA ASN A 31 8.32 -7.46 22.43
C ASN A 31 8.08 -8.05 21.04
N LEU A 32 8.11 -9.39 20.90
CA LEU A 32 7.80 -10.04 19.63
C LEU A 32 6.33 -9.86 19.26
N ALA A 33 5.40 -9.94 20.21
CA ALA A 33 3.99 -9.69 19.95
C ALA A 33 3.74 -8.25 19.45
N VAL A 34 4.32 -7.26 20.13
CA VAL A 34 4.21 -5.85 19.72
C VAL A 34 4.88 -5.62 18.36
N GLY A 35 6.08 -6.18 18.15
CA GLY A 35 6.80 -6.09 16.88
C GLY A 35 6.03 -6.74 15.73
N ALA A 36 5.47 -7.92 15.94
CA ALA A 36 4.64 -8.62 14.96
C ALA A 36 3.36 -7.84 14.64
N GLY A 37 2.71 -7.26 15.66
CA GLY A 37 1.53 -6.40 15.46
C GLY A 37 1.86 -5.18 14.60
N LEU A 38 2.96 -4.49 14.88
CA LEU A 38 3.43 -3.37 14.08
C LEU A 38 3.76 -3.79 12.65
N TRP A 39 4.48 -4.91 12.48
CA TRP A 39 4.87 -5.42 11.17
C TRP A 39 3.66 -5.81 10.32
N CYS A 40 2.68 -6.51 10.91
CA CYS A 40 1.42 -6.83 10.25
C CYS A 40 0.62 -5.58 9.88
N PHE A 41 0.56 -4.57 10.75
CA PHE A 41 -0.15 -3.32 10.47
C PHE A 41 0.45 -2.59 9.27
N VAL A 42 1.77 -2.38 9.27
CA VAL A 42 2.47 -1.73 8.16
C VAL A 42 2.34 -2.55 6.87
N GLY A 43 2.51 -3.87 6.96
CA GLY A 43 2.34 -4.78 5.82
C GLY A 43 0.92 -4.74 5.24
N ALA A 44 -0.10 -4.66 6.10
CA ALA A 44 -1.49 -4.55 5.67
C ALA A 44 -1.77 -3.25 4.94
N VAL A 45 -1.27 -2.12 5.45
CA VAL A 45 -1.37 -0.82 4.77
C VAL A 45 -0.68 -0.88 3.40
N TYR A 46 0.56 -1.37 3.34
CA TYR A 46 1.30 -1.51 2.09
C TYR A 46 0.61 -2.42 1.07
N TRP A 47 0.11 -3.56 1.52
CA TRP A 47 -0.64 -4.47 0.65
C TRP A 47 -1.91 -3.81 0.12
N TYR A 48 -2.64 -3.13 1.00
CA TYR A 48 -3.87 -2.43 0.66
C TYR A 48 -3.63 -1.30 -0.34
N THR A 49 -2.56 -0.51 -0.20
CA THR A 49 -2.27 0.59 -1.13
C THR A 49 -2.03 0.07 -2.55
N ILE A 50 -1.26 -1.00 -2.72
CA ILE A 50 -1.07 -1.62 -4.04
C ILE A 50 -2.39 -2.14 -4.62
N LYS A 51 -3.21 -2.79 -3.78
CA LYS A 51 -4.53 -3.30 -4.19
C LYS A 51 -5.52 -2.18 -4.54
N ALA A 52 -5.51 -1.07 -3.81
CA ALA A 52 -6.42 0.05 -3.99
C ALA A 52 -6.04 0.90 -5.21
N VAL A 53 -4.74 1.17 -5.41
CA VAL A 53 -4.27 1.93 -6.58
C VAL A 53 -4.51 1.18 -7.89
N GLY A 54 -4.39 -0.15 -7.89
CA GLY A 54 -4.68 -0.97 -9.08
C GLY A 54 -6.16 -1.04 -9.48
N GLN A 55 -7.06 -0.37 -8.75
CA GLN A 55 -8.48 -0.25 -9.08
C GLN A 55 -8.84 1.10 -9.72
N ASP A 56 -7.86 1.99 -9.90
CA ASP A 56 -8.09 3.25 -10.61
C ASP A 56 -8.14 2.97 -12.13
N GLU A 57 -9.35 2.71 -12.62
CA GLU A 57 -9.67 2.65 -14.05
C GLU A 57 -9.68 4.08 -14.56
N PHE A 58 -8.62 4.49 -15.27
CA PHE A 58 -8.42 5.84 -15.81
C PHE A 58 -9.44 6.20 -16.92
N GLU A 59 -10.75 6.06 -16.67
CA GLU A 59 -11.84 6.30 -17.62
C GLU A 59 -11.95 7.77 -18.06
N ASP A 60 -11.36 8.70 -17.30
CA ASP A 60 -11.34 10.12 -17.67
C ASP A 60 -10.20 10.47 -18.66
N VAL A 61 -9.21 9.58 -18.84
CA VAL A 61 -8.17 9.77 -19.85
C VAL A 61 -8.65 9.17 -21.18
N LYS A 62 -9.38 9.98 -21.95
CA LYS A 62 -9.67 9.70 -23.36
C LYS A 62 -8.34 9.69 -24.12
N VAL A 63 -7.81 8.52 -24.44
CA VAL A 63 -6.75 8.38 -25.44
C VAL A 63 -7.37 8.65 -26.82
N PRO A 64 -7.02 9.75 -27.51
CA PRO A 64 -7.46 9.94 -28.88
C PRO A 64 -6.86 8.82 -29.74
N ASP A 65 -7.72 8.12 -30.48
CA ASP A 65 -7.33 7.03 -31.38
C ASP A 65 -6.16 7.49 -32.27
N THR A 66 -5.11 6.67 -32.31
CA THR A 66 -3.99 6.81 -33.24
C THR A 66 -4.50 7.15 -34.64
N PRO A 67 -3.91 8.15 -35.34
CA PRO A 67 -4.43 8.66 -36.59
C PRO A 67 -4.21 7.63 -37.70
N THR A 68 -5.17 6.73 -37.89
CA THR A 68 -5.10 5.75 -38.97
C THR A 68 -6.16 6.06 -40.00
N GLN A 69 -5.67 6.77 -41.03
CA GLN A 69 -6.03 6.64 -42.43
C GLN A 69 -7.44 7.10 -42.86
N GLN A 70 -7.42 8.22 -43.59
CA GLN A 70 -8.42 8.54 -44.61
C GLN A 70 -8.69 7.33 -45.52
N ALA A 71 -9.92 6.81 -45.56
CA ALA A 71 -10.51 6.21 -46.76
C ALA A 71 -12.03 6.02 -46.64
N LYS A 72 -12.77 6.96 -47.24
CA LYS A 72 -13.98 6.75 -48.07
C LYS A 72 -15.03 5.73 -47.59
N SER A 73 -16.18 6.23 -47.10
CA SER A 73 -17.47 6.09 -47.80
C SER A 73 -18.63 6.65 -46.96
N SER A 74 -19.23 7.74 -47.42
CA SER A 74 -20.60 8.18 -47.11
C SER A 74 -21.63 7.14 -47.60
N PRO A 75 -22.95 7.27 -47.33
CA PRO A 75 -23.68 8.40 -46.74
C PRO A 75 -24.64 7.96 -45.59
N THR A 76 -25.26 8.82 -44.79
CA THR A 76 -26.62 9.31 -45.09
C THR A 76 -27.30 9.77 -43.78
N GLN A 77 -27.94 10.96 -43.82
CA GLN A 77 -29.12 11.40 -43.03
C GLN A 77 -28.92 11.82 -41.55
N GLN A 78 -28.96 13.13 -41.26
CA GLN A 78 -30.16 13.97 -41.01
C GLN A 78 -30.42 14.12 -39.49
N THR A 79 -29.98 15.22 -38.88
CA THR A 79 -30.82 16.40 -38.59
C THR A 79 -32.16 16.08 -37.94
N LYS A 80 -32.24 16.24 -36.61
CA LYS A 80 -33.48 16.69 -35.96
C LYS A 80 -33.16 17.70 -34.87
N SER A 81 -32.99 18.93 -35.32
CA SER A 81 -33.02 20.15 -34.51
C SER A 81 -34.43 20.39 -33.97
N SER A 82 -34.55 20.57 -32.65
CA SER A 82 -35.68 21.25 -32.03
C SER A 82 -35.21 22.66 -31.63
N PRO A 83 -35.79 23.76 -32.17
CA PRO A 83 -35.36 25.12 -31.85
C PRO A 83 -36.13 25.67 -30.64
N THR A 84 -35.40 26.25 -29.70
CA THR A 84 -35.93 27.32 -28.84
C THR A 84 -35.73 28.62 -29.60
N GLN A 85 -36.82 29.35 -29.90
CA GLN A 85 -36.91 30.82 -29.94
C GLN A 85 -38.23 31.26 -30.59
N GLN A 86 -39.17 31.70 -29.77
CA GLN A 86 -40.31 32.51 -30.22
C GLN A 86 -40.30 33.79 -29.38
N ALA A 87 -39.72 34.85 -29.95
CA ALA A 87 -39.79 36.21 -29.45
C ALA A 87 -40.40 37.10 -30.54
N LYS A 88 -41.49 37.78 -30.17
CA LYS A 88 -42.01 39.09 -30.64
C LYS A 88 -42.14 39.37 -32.14
N SER A 89 -43.35 39.75 -32.53
CA SER A 89 -43.74 40.98 -33.27
C SER A 89 -44.75 40.69 -34.39
N SER A 90 -45.99 41.11 -34.17
CA SER A 90 -46.94 41.79 -35.07
C SER A 90 -48.38 41.53 -34.65
#